data_AF-A0A7T5EJ44-F1
#
_entry.id   AF-A0A7T5EJ44-F1
#
_cell.length_a   1.000
_cell.length_b   1.000
_cell.length_c   1.000
_cell.angle_alpha   90.00
_cell.angle_beta   90.00
_cell.angle_gamma   90.00
#
_symmetry.space_group_name_H-M   'P 1'
#
loop_
_entity.id
_entity.type
_entity.pdbx_description
1 polymer ?
#
loop_
_entity_poly.entity_id
_entity_poly.type
_entity_poly.pdbx_seq_one_letter_code
_entity_poly.pdbx_strand_id
1 'polypeptide(L)'
;MKVSPIGQKWMMLLGAAVIAMLFYWAGGEEKPAVTIQVTLGKPSSAELAQVKAMDEKRDAYKKLEVKVRLDHVKKAVDRKIHIPELTLLLNEGDRIRVMSGRAFEQNNIGTESFAISEKSVVFDATDWEEEAIRRKLQASYVTVSWTGRDGAARSDRFSIGNLLTVKREE
;
A
#
# COMPACT_ATOMS: atom_id res chain seq x y z
N MET A 1 65.17 19.09 -16.22
CA MET A 1 65.00 17.98 -15.26
C MET A 1 63.87 17.08 -15.75
N LYS A 2 64.18 15.86 -16.20
CA LYS A 2 63.19 14.85 -16.62
C LYS A 2 62.63 14.19 -15.37
N VAL A 3 61.36 14.44 -15.07
CA VAL A 3 60.64 13.75 -13.99
C VAL A 3 60.40 12.31 -14.44
N SER A 4 60.80 11.34 -13.61
CA SER A 4 60.67 9.92 -13.89
C SER A 4 59.18 9.52 -14.05
N PRO A 5 58.81 8.77 -15.10
CA PRO A 5 57.42 8.43 -15.42
C PRO A 5 56.80 7.43 -14.42
N ILE A 6 57.56 6.97 -13.42
CA ILE A 6 57.11 6.00 -12.42
C ILE A 6 56.33 6.70 -11.30
N GLY A 7 56.71 7.91 -10.89
CA GLY A 7 56.05 8.63 -9.78
C GLY A 7 54.62 9.10 -10.07
N GLN A 8 54.30 9.32 -11.35
CA GLN A 8 53.00 9.86 -11.77
C GLN A 8 51.88 8.79 -11.79
N LYS A 9 52.24 7.51 -11.95
CA LYS A 9 51.29 6.38 -11.93
C LYS A 9 50.81 6.02 -10.53
N TRP A 10 51.66 6.15 -9.52
CA TRP A 10 51.30 5.85 -8.12
C TRP A 10 50.42 6.93 -7.50
N MET A 11 50.58 8.19 -7.91
CA MET A 11 49.78 9.31 -7.41
C MET A 11 48.33 9.29 -7.97
N MET A 12 48.11 8.72 -9.16
CA MET A 12 46.76 8.51 -9.73
C MET A 12 46.01 7.34 -9.08
N LEU A 13 46.71 6.30 -8.61
CA LEU A 13 46.08 5.14 -7.96
C LEU A 13 45.59 5.45 -6.54
N LEU A 14 46.30 6.29 -5.78
CA LEU A 14 45.85 6.72 -4.45
C LEU A 14 44.60 7.63 -4.51
N GLY A 15 44.50 8.49 -5.51
CA GLY A 15 43.32 9.36 -5.69
C GLY A 15 42.05 8.59 -6.07
N ALA A 16 42.17 7.56 -6.91
CA ALA A 16 41.04 6.73 -7.32
C ALA A 16 40.50 5.84 -6.18
N ALA A 17 41.38 5.36 -5.29
CA ALA A 17 40.97 4.55 -4.13
C ALA A 17 40.13 5.32 -3.12
N VAL A 18 40.43 6.62 -2.90
CA VAL A 18 39.66 7.47 -1.98
C VAL A 18 38.26 7.78 -2.54
N ILE A 19 38.12 7.98 -3.86
CA ILE A 19 36.82 8.21 -4.50
C ILE A 19 35.95 6.94 -4.47
N ALA A 20 36.53 5.75 -4.70
CA ALA A 20 35.80 4.49 -4.58
C ALA A 20 35.33 4.22 -3.13
N MET A 21 36.09 4.65 -2.12
CA MET A 21 35.70 4.53 -0.71
C MET A 21 34.53 5.48 -0.34
N LEU A 22 34.45 6.66 -0.97
CA LEU A 22 33.33 7.60 -0.76
C LEU A 22 32.00 7.09 -1.34
N PHE A 23 32.02 6.21 -2.34
CA PHE A 23 30.81 5.58 -2.88
C PHE A 23 30.34 4.36 -2.07
N TYR A 24 31.23 3.70 -1.32
CA TYR A 24 30.85 2.54 -0.49
C TYR A 24 30.17 2.92 0.83
N TRP A 25 30.25 4.20 1.23
CA TRP A 25 29.53 4.78 2.38
C TRP A 25 28.20 5.45 2.00
N ALA A 26 27.77 5.35 0.73
CA ALA A 26 26.37 5.49 0.39
C ALA A 26 25.66 4.19 0.77
N GLY A 27 25.58 3.92 2.09
CA GLY A 27 24.67 2.93 2.63
C GLY A 27 23.24 3.40 2.37
N GLY A 28 22.77 3.20 1.14
CA GLY A 28 21.43 3.56 0.72
C GLY A 28 20.44 2.89 1.67
N GLU A 29 19.60 3.69 2.31
CA GLU A 29 18.49 3.14 3.08
C GLU A 29 17.68 2.22 2.18
N GLU A 30 17.48 0.98 2.63
CA GLU A 30 16.66 0.02 1.92
C GLU A 30 15.25 0.60 1.78
N LYS A 31 14.83 0.87 0.54
CA LYS A 31 13.49 1.40 0.28
C LYS A 31 12.47 0.37 0.78
N PRO A 32 11.44 0.80 1.55
CA PRO A 32 10.38 -0.10 1.96
C PRO A 32 9.72 -0.80 0.78
N ALA A 33 9.47 -2.09 0.92
CA ALA A 33 8.68 -2.84 -0.03
C ALA A 33 7.19 -2.66 0.33
N VAL A 34 6.38 -2.25 -0.64
CA VAL A 34 4.94 -2.04 -0.45
C VAL A 34 4.17 -3.06 -1.27
N THR A 35 3.34 -3.86 -0.61
CA THR A 35 2.40 -4.79 -1.26
C THR A 35 0.98 -4.32 -1.01
N ILE A 36 0.20 -4.19 -2.08
CA ILE A 36 -1.19 -3.73 -2.01
C ILE A 36 -2.06 -4.70 -2.79
N GLN A 37 -3.14 -5.12 -2.16
CA GLN A 37 -4.16 -5.96 -2.75
C GLN A 37 -5.51 -5.26 -2.61
N VAL A 38 -6.17 -5.01 -3.74
CA VAL A 38 -7.53 -4.49 -3.79
C VAL A 38 -8.39 -5.50 -4.53
N THR A 39 -9.36 -6.09 -3.83
CA THR A 39 -10.24 -7.11 -4.42
C THR A 39 -11.70 -6.78 -4.26
N LEU A 40 -12.46 -7.03 -5.33
CA LEU A 40 -13.92 -7.05 -5.34
C LEU A 40 -14.39 -8.48 -5.56
N GLY A 41 -15.33 -8.95 -4.76
CA GLY A 41 -15.88 -10.29 -4.92
C GLY A 41 -17.20 -10.47 -4.16
N LYS A 42 -17.66 -11.71 -4.07
CA LYS A 42 -18.83 -12.05 -3.24
C LYS A 42 -18.44 -12.04 -1.75
N PRO A 43 -19.31 -11.54 -0.85
CA PRO A 43 -19.12 -11.71 0.58
C PRO A 43 -19.24 -13.19 0.96
N SER A 44 -18.59 -13.59 2.04
CA SER A 44 -18.76 -14.94 2.60
C SER A 44 -20.18 -15.16 3.14
N SER A 45 -20.61 -16.41 3.26
CA SER A 45 -21.91 -16.76 3.85
C SER A 45 -22.10 -16.20 5.26
N ALA A 46 -21.03 -16.15 6.07
CA ALA A 46 -21.05 -15.56 7.40
C ALA A 46 -21.26 -14.04 7.36
N GLU A 47 -20.64 -13.35 6.41
CA GLU A 47 -20.84 -11.91 6.20
C GLU A 47 -22.25 -11.61 5.68
N LEU A 48 -22.79 -12.43 4.77
CA LEU A 48 -24.17 -12.31 4.28
C LEU A 48 -25.21 -12.53 5.40
N ALA A 49 -24.96 -13.50 6.28
CA ALA A 49 -25.82 -13.75 7.44
C ALA A 49 -25.83 -12.55 8.42
N GLN A 50 -24.69 -11.88 8.61
CA GLN A 50 -24.58 -10.71 9.49
C GLN A 50 -25.38 -9.51 8.98
N VAL A 51 -25.45 -9.32 7.66
CA VAL A 51 -26.18 -8.18 7.07
C VAL A 51 -27.68 -8.47 6.88
N LYS A 52 -28.18 -9.61 7.39
CA LYS A 52 -29.57 -10.08 7.21
C LYS A 52 -30.01 -9.96 5.75
N ALA A 53 -29.12 -10.30 4.81
CA ALA A 53 -29.42 -10.23 3.40
C ALA A 53 -30.70 -11.05 3.13
N MET A 54 -31.75 -10.39 2.63
CA MET A 54 -32.90 -11.12 2.10
C MET A 54 -32.39 -12.02 0.97
N ASP A 55 -32.81 -13.29 0.98
CA ASP A 55 -32.26 -14.31 0.07
C ASP A 55 -32.33 -13.89 -1.41
N GLU A 56 -33.36 -13.14 -1.79
CA GLU A 56 -33.58 -12.60 -3.13
C GLU A 56 -32.52 -11.58 -3.60
N LYS A 57 -31.71 -11.01 -2.69
CA LYS A 57 -30.70 -9.97 -3.01
C LYS A 57 -29.27 -10.40 -2.72
N ARG A 58 -29.02 -11.68 -2.41
CA ARG A 58 -27.67 -12.15 -2.04
C ARG A 58 -26.62 -11.86 -3.11
N ASP A 59 -26.96 -12.02 -4.39
CA ASP A 59 -26.03 -11.80 -5.51
C ASP A 59 -25.70 -10.31 -5.76
N ALA A 60 -26.56 -9.41 -5.29
CA ALA A 60 -26.35 -7.97 -5.39
C ALA A 60 -25.32 -7.46 -4.37
N TYR A 61 -25.07 -8.19 -3.28
CA TYR A 61 -24.06 -7.81 -2.31
C TYR A 61 -22.67 -8.13 -2.82
N LYS A 62 -21.77 -7.16 -2.68
CA LYS A 62 -20.35 -7.30 -3.00
C LYS A 62 -19.50 -6.97 -1.79
N LYS A 63 -18.32 -7.57 -1.74
CA LYS A 63 -17.28 -7.26 -0.76
C LYS A 63 -16.11 -6.59 -1.46
N LEU A 64 -15.77 -5.38 -1.02
CA LEU A 64 -14.53 -4.69 -1.36
C LEU A 64 -13.55 -4.89 -0.22
N GLU A 65 -12.33 -5.33 -0.52
CA GLU A 65 -11.26 -5.55 0.45
C GLU A 65 -9.98 -4.87 -0.04
N VAL A 66 -9.37 -4.07 0.82
CA VAL A 66 -8.10 -3.40 0.61
C VAL A 66 -7.15 -3.85 1.70
N LYS A 67 -6.05 -4.51 1.30
CA LYS A 67 -4.98 -4.96 2.19
C LYS A 67 -3.68 -4.32 1.76
N VAL A 68 -2.95 -3.80 2.73
CA VAL A 68 -1.70 -3.10 2.51
C VAL A 68 -0.69 -3.65 3.50
N ARG A 69 0.46 -4.04 2.98
CA ARG A 69 1.60 -4.49 3.76
C ARG A 69 2.83 -3.67 3.38
N LEU A 70 3.50 -3.18 4.40
CA LEU A 70 4.77 -2.47 4.30
C LEU A 70 5.84 -3.35 4.92
N ASP A 71 6.89 -3.69 4.19
CA ASP A 71 8.02 -4.51 4.65
C ASP A 71 9.33 -3.69 4.61
N HIS A 72 10.37 -4.24 5.24
CA HIS A 72 11.72 -3.65 5.35
C HIS A 72 11.75 -2.29 6.09
N VAL A 73 10.85 -2.12 7.06
CA VAL A 73 10.66 -0.85 7.80
C VAL A 73 11.04 -0.95 9.27
N LYS A 74 11.91 -1.90 9.64
CA LYS A 74 12.38 -2.06 11.03
C LYS A 74 13.16 -0.83 11.54
N LYS A 75 13.88 -0.18 10.63
CA LYS A 75 14.75 0.98 10.94
C LYS A 75 14.03 2.32 10.82
N ALA A 76 12.77 2.33 10.39
CA ALA A 76 11.99 3.57 10.26
C ALA A 76 11.73 4.17 11.64
N VAL A 77 11.86 5.49 11.74
CA VAL A 77 11.52 6.25 12.95
C VAL A 77 10.01 6.38 13.10
N ASP A 78 9.33 6.54 11.96
CA ASP A 78 7.89 6.56 11.86
C ASP A 78 7.44 5.85 10.58
N ARG A 79 6.23 5.29 10.61
CA ARG A 79 5.57 4.73 9.43
C ARG A 79 4.07 4.72 9.63
N LYS A 80 3.33 4.96 8.55
CA LYS A 80 1.87 4.99 8.54
C LYS A 80 1.33 4.44 7.25
N ILE A 81 0.29 3.63 7.37
CA ILE A 81 -0.53 3.18 6.24
C ILE A 81 -1.91 3.82 6.43
N HIS A 82 -2.36 4.56 5.43
CA HIS A 82 -3.69 5.14 5.41
C HIS A 82 -4.50 4.56 4.26
N ILE A 83 -5.57 3.85 4.62
CA ILE A 83 -6.62 3.43 3.69
C ILE A 83 -7.82 4.37 3.90
N PRO A 84 -8.33 5.02 2.85
CA PRO A 84 -9.45 5.96 2.96
C PRO A 84 -10.71 5.26 3.48
N GLU A 85 -11.66 6.05 3.97
CA GLU A 85 -12.93 5.52 4.46
C GLU A 85 -13.80 4.97 3.33
N LEU A 86 -13.72 3.66 3.11
CA LEU A 86 -14.45 2.96 2.04
C LEU A 86 -15.96 3.15 2.15
N THR A 87 -16.49 3.29 3.38
CA THR A 87 -17.91 3.53 3.61
C THR A 87 -18.39 4.82 2.97
N LEU A 88 -17.60 5.90 3.10
CA LEU A 88 -17.94 7.21 2.53
C LEU A 88 -17.80 7.22 1.01
N LEU A 89 -16.89 6.41 0.46
CA LEU A 89 -16.69 6.31 -0.99
C LEU A 89 -17.84 5.57 -1.70
N LEU A 90 -18.50 4.65 -1.00
CA LEU A 90 -19.54 3.78 -1.57
C LEU A 90 -20.96 4.21 -1.20
N ASN A 91 -21.13 5.03 -0.17
CA ASN A 91 -22.42 5.69 0.08
C ASN A 91 -22.50 6.95 -0.81
N GLU A 92 -23.63 7.14 -1.50
CA GLU A 92 -23.83 8.26 -2.41
C GLU A 92 -25.20 8.89 -2.16
N GLY A 93 -25.21 10.22 -1.99
CA GLY A 93 -26.41 10.97 -1.66
C GLY A 93 -27.08 10.42 -0.40
N ASP A 94 -28.39 10.18 -0.49
CA ASP A 94 -29.21 9.72 0.65
C ASP A 94 -29.28 8.19 0.78
N ARG A 95 -28.63 7.41 -0.12
CA ARG A 95 -28.70 5.94 -0.09
C ARG A 95 -27.48 5.35 0.62
N ILE A 96 -27.72 4.80 1.81
CA ILE A 96 -26.74 3.98 2.53
C ILE A 96 -26.68 2.60 1.86
N ARG A 97 -25.57 2.31 1.18
CA ARG A 97 -25.32 1.04 0.47
C ARG A 97 -24.44 0.09 1.27
N VAL A 98 -23.59 0.63 2.14
CA VAL A 98 -22.67 -0.16 2.94
C VAL A 98 -23.41 -0.75 4.14
N MET A 99 -23.36 -2.07 4.25
CA MET A 99 -24.09 -2.84 5.27
C MET A 99 -23.19 -3.23 6.44
N SER A 100 -21.91 -3.48 6.18
CA SER A 100 -20.92 -3.75 7.22
C SER A 100 -19.52 -3.35 6.76
N GLY A 101 -18.66 -3.08 7.74
CA GLY A 101 -17.26 -2.76 7.52
C GLY A 101 -16.40 -3.40 8.59
N ARG A 102 -15.16 -3.73 8.22
CA ARG A 102 -14.12 -4.21 9.13
C ARG A 102 -12.81 -3.50 8.84
N ALA A 103 -12.06 -3.23 9.89
CA ALA A 103 -10.73 -2.66 9.79
C ALA A 103 -9.78 -3.41 10.73
N PHE A 104 -8.54 -3.56 10.30
CA PHE A 104 -7.45 -4.13 11.10
C PHE A 104 -6.17 -3.33 10.82
N GLU A 105 -5.37 -3.11 11.86
CA GLU A 105 -4.08 -2.45 11.74
C GLU A 105 -3.07 -3.09 12.69
N GLN A 106 -1.84 -3.26 12.21
CA GLN A 106 -0.69 -3.67 13.01
C GLN A 106 0.51 -2.81 12.62
N ASN A 107 1.00 -2.02 13.58
CA ASN A 107 2.06 -1.06 13.34
C ASN A 107 3.02 -0.94 14.54
N ASN A 108 3.74 -2.02 14.85
CA ASN A 108 4.66 -2.04 16.00
C ASN A 108 6.05 -1.50 15.63
N ILE A 109 6.17 -0.18 15.54
CA ILE A 109 7.42 0.53 15.18
C ILE A 109 8.54 0.16 16.15
N GLY A 110 9.75 -0.03 15.62
CA GLY A 110 10.94 -0.40 16.40
C GLY A 110 11.01 -1.88 16.81
N THR A 111 9.88 -2.59 16.83
CA THR A 111 9.81 -4.03 17.14
C THR A 111 9.76 -4.87 15.88
N GLU A 112 8.85 -4.52 14.95
CA GLU A 112 8.57 -5.31 13.75
C GLU A 112 9.18 -4.69 12.49
N SER A 113 9.62 -5.55 11.57
CA SER A 113 10.10 -5.13 10.25
C SER A 113 8.99 -4.84 9.24
N PHE A 114 7.73 -4.92 9.65
CA PHE A 114 6.57 -4.75 8.79
C PHE A 114 5.45 -3.98 9.48
N ALA A 115 4.53 -3.44 8.67
CA ALA A 115 3.23 -2.93 9.12
C ALA A 115 2.13 -3.41 8.17
N ILE A 116 0.93 -3.59 8.70
CA ILE A 116 -0.24 -4.07 7.95
C ILE A 116 -1.41 -3.14 8.24
N SER A 117 -2.18 -2.81 7.20
CA SER A 117 -3.51 -2.23 7.35
C SER A 117 -4.47 -2.93 6.40
N GLU A 118 -5.64 -3.29 6.91
CA GLU A 118 -6.69 -3.93 6.14
C GLU A 118 -8.00 -3.17 6.38
N LYS A 119 -8.75 -2.91 5.30
CA LYS A 119 -10.14 -2.47 5.38
C LYS A 119 -10.99 -3.28 4.42
N SER A 120 -12.16 -3.68 4.87
CA SER A 120 -13.16 -4.33 4.01
C SER A 120 -14.56 -3.80 4.29
N VAL A 121 -15.40 -3.81 3.27
CA VAL A 121 -16.80 -3.40 3.35
C VAL A 121 -17.67 -4.33 2.53
N VAL A 122 -18.84 -4.67 3.05
CA VAL A 122 -19.92 -5.34 2.33
C VAL A 122 -20.96 -4.31 1.99
N PHE A 123 -21.36 -4.24 0.71
CA PHE A 123 -22.28 -3.22 0.23
C PHE A 123 -23.24 -3.76 -0.83
N ASP A 124 -24.40 -3.12 -0.90
CA ASP A 124 -25.41 -3.34 -1.94
C ASP A 124 -24.96 -2.67 -3.26
N ALA A 125 -24.54 -3.50 -4.20
CA ALA A 125 -24.14 -3.10 -5.54
C ALA A 125 -25.29 -3.23 -6.56
N THR A 126 -26.56 -3.29 -6.12
CA THR A 126 -27.71 -3.24 -7.02
C THR A 126 -27.55 -2.03 -7.96
N ASP A 127 -27.69 -2.29 -9.26
CA ASP A 127 -27.53 -1.34 -10.37
C ASP A 127 -26.08 -0.88 -10.64
N TRP A 128 -25.07 -1.47 -10.01
CA TRP A 128 -23.67 -1.15 -10.22
C TRP A 128 -22.91 -2.29 -10.91
N GLU A 129 -22.60 -2.06 -12.17
CA GLU A 129 -21.60 -2.84 -12.91
C GLU A 129 -20.18 -2.62 -12.35
N GLU A 130 -19.26 -3.55 -12.63
CA GLU A 130 -17.88 -3.50 -12.14
C GLU A 130 -17.16 -2.20 -12.53
N GLU A 131 -17.38 -1.70 -13.74
CA GLU A 131 -16.81 -0.44 -14.23
C GLU A 131 -17.34 0.76 -13.45
N ALA A 132 -18.60 0.74 -13.01
CA ALA A 132 -19.16 1.81 -12.19
C ALA A 132 -18.49 1.84 -10.82
N ILE A 133 -18.25 0.67 -10.21
CA ILE A 133 -17.52 0.54 -8.95
C ILE A 133 -16.07 1.03 -9.14
N ARG A 134 -15.39 0.63 -10.21
CA ARG A 134 -14.03 1.07 -10.51
C ARG A 134 -13.93 2.60 -10.65
N ARG A 135 -14.86 3.23 -11.36
CA ARG A 135 -14.93 4.69 -11.51
C ARG A 135 -15.11 5.39 -10.16
N LYS A 136 -15.98 4.86 -9.29
CA LYS A 136 -16.18 5.41 -7.93
C LYS A 136 -14.91 5.36 -7.08
N LEU A 137 -14.06 4.37 -7.29
CA LEU A 137 -12.80 4.20 -6.56
C LEU A 137 -11.60 4.88 -7.25
N GLN A 138 -11.79 5.50 -8.42
CA GLN A 138 -10.70 6.01 -9.26
C GLN A 138 -9.92 7.15 -8.58
N ALA A 139 -10.63 8.03 -7.87
CA ALA A 139 -10.05 9.15 -7.13
C ALA A 139 -9.57 8.78 -5.72
N SER A 140 -9.64 7.49 -5.34
CA SER A 140 -9.32 7.01 -4.00
C SER A 140 -7.93 6.40 -3.97
N TYR A 141 -7.13 6.78 -2.96
CA TYR A 141 -5.74 6.37 -2.86
C TYR A 141 -5.41 5.80 -1.50
N VAL A 142 -4.70 4.68 -1.47
CA VAL A 142 -3.91 4.27 -0.30
C VAL A 142 -2.69 5.17 -0.23
N THR A 143 -2.38 5.67 0.96
CA THR A 143 -1.16 6.43 1.22
C THR A 143 -0.29 5.66 2.18
N VAL A 144 0.96 5.45 1.82
CA VAL A 144 1.98 4.87 2.69
C VAL A 144 3.02 5.96 2.94
N SER A 145 3.34 6.23 4.19
CA SER A 145 4.38 7.20 4.57
C SER A 145 5.35 6.59 5.56
N TRP A 146 6.60 7.00 5.50
CA TRP A 146 7.64 6.58 6.44
C TRP A 146 8.72 7.64 6.58
N THR A 147 9.39 7.62 7.72
CA THR A 147 10.52 8.51 8.02
C THR A 147 11.76 7.65 8.24
N GLY A 148 12.78 7.88 7.42
CA GLY A 148 14.09 7.24 7.53
C GLY A 148 14.87 7.72 8.76
N ARG A 149 16.03 7.13 9.02
CA ARG A 149 16.95 7.61 10.07
C ARG A 149 17.62 8.92 9.70
N ASP A 150 17.66 9.22 8.41
CA ASP A 150 18.04 10.54 7.88
C ASP A 150 17.03 11.65 8.25
N GLY A 151 15.90 11.29 8.87
CA GLY A 151 14.83 12.22 9.22
C GLY A 151 13.98 12.65 8.01
N ALA A 152 14.25 12.12 6.81
CA ALA A 152 13.49 12.45 5.62
C ALA A 152 12.15 11.70 5.62
N ALA A 153 11.06 12.46 5.64
CA ALA A 153 9.72 11.94 5.44
C ALA A 153 9.48 11.64 3.95
N ARG A 154 8.99 10.43 3.68
CA ARG A 154 8.68 9.94 2.34
C ARG A 154 7.24 9.43 2.31
N SER A 155 6.59 9.55 1.15
CA SER A 155 5.24 9.02 0.98
C SER A 155 4.98 8.58 -0.45
N ASP A 156 4.37 7.40 -0.59
CA ASP A 156 3.90 6.85 -1.85
C ASP A 156 2.36 6.75 -1.82
N ARG A 157 1.72 6.98 -2.98
CA ARG A 157 0.27 6.91 -3.16
C ARG A 157 -0.09 5.90 -4.23
N PHE A 158 -1.14 5.12 -3.98
CA PHE A 158 -1.55 4.02 -4.84
C PHE A 158 -3.06 4.07 -5.09
N SER A 159 -3.48 4.14 -6.36
CA SER A 159 -4.90 4.22 -6.71
C SER A 159 -5.61 2.91 -6.44
N ILE A 160 -6.68 2.96 -5.64
CA ILE A 160 -7.52 1.79 -5.33
C ILE A 160 -8.25 1.33 -6.59
N GLY A 161 -8.84 2.25 -7.36
CA GLY A 161 -9.55 1.92 -8.60
C GLY A 161 -8.65 1.25 -9.65
N ASN A 162 -7.39 1.65 -9.77
CA ASN A 162 -6.46 1.03 -10.73
C ASN A 162 -5.99 -0.36 -10.28
N LEU A 163 -5.84 -0.58 -8.98
CA LEU A 163 -5.40 -1.86 -8.42
C LEU A 163 -6.55 -2.87 -8.22
N LEU A 164 -7.80 -2.43 -8.41
CA LEU A 164 -8.98 -3.25 -8.23
C LEU A 164 -8.96 -4.49 -9.14
N THR A 165 -8.94 -5.65 -8.51
CA THR A 165 -9.04 -6.97 -9.15
C THR A 165 -10.37 -7.60 -8.77
N VAL A 166 -11.07 -8.20 -9.74
CA VAL A 166 -12.34 -8.88 -9.49
C VAL A 166 -12.09 -10.37 -9.34
N LYS A 167 -12.52 -10.95 -8.21
CA LYS A 167 -12.49 -12.39 -7.99
C LYS A 167 -13.70 -13.01 -8.70
N ARG A 168 -13.45 -13.83 -9.71
CA ARG A 168 -14.46 -14.71 -10.31
C ARG A 168 -14.47 -16.02 -9.52
N GLU A 169 -15.65 -16.52 -9.19
CA GLU A 169 -15.79 -17.88 -8.67
C GLU A 169 -15.55 -18.84 -9.84
N GLU A 170 -14.66 -19.83 -9.65
CA GLU A 170 -14.52 -21.00 -10.52
C GLU A 170 -15.63 -22.02 -10.25
#